data_AF-A0A968F3Y9-F1
#
_entry.id   AF-A0A968F3Y9-F1
#
_cell.length_a   1.000
_cell.length_b   1.000
_cell.length_c   1.000
_cell.angle_alpha   90.00
_cell.angle_beta   90.00
_cell.angle_gamma   90.00
#
_symmetry.space_group_name_H-M   'P 1'
#
loop_
_entity.id
_entity.type
_entity.pdbx_description
1 polymer ?
#
loop_
_entity_poly.entity_id
_entity_poly.type
_entity_poly.pdbx_seq_one_letter_code
_entity_poly.pdbx_strand_id
1 'polypeptide(L)' 'ITGDDSAYRYLPDSTQQFQEPEALVEIMRQVGFVNIHYKMFMFGTIAIHVGQKPGNGSG' A
#
# COMPACT_ATOMS: atom_id res chain seq x y z
N ILE A 1 40.99 -7.72 -1.26
CA ILE A 1 39.62 -7.73 -1.79
C ILE A 1 38.70 -7.69 -0.59
N THR A 2 38.24 -6.50 -0.18
CA THR A 2 37.23 -6.33 0.86
C THR A 2 35.91 -6.10 0.11
N GLY A 3 35.00 -7.06 0.23
CA GLY A 3 33.71 -7.06 -0.46
C GLY A 3 32.87 -5.86 -0.05
N ASP A 4 32.24 -5.27 -1.06
CA ASP A 4 31.41 -4.08 -1.01
C ASP A 4 30.22 -4.22 -0.03
N ASP A 5 30.34 -3.58 1.14
CA ASP A 5 29.33 -3.55 2.21
C ASP A 5 28.23 -2.49 1.96
N SER A 6 28.19 -1.90 0.76
CA SER A 6 27.26 -0.80 0.42
C SER A 6 25.94 -1.25 -0.25
N ALA A 7 25.79 -2.53 -0.58
CA ALA A 7 24.69 -3.02 -1.44
C ALA A 7 23.32 -3.16 -0.75
N TYR A 8 23.20 -3.04 0.57
CA TYR A 8 21.94 -3.21 1.31
C TYR A 8 21.43 -1.94 2.01
N ARG A 9 21.97 -0.77 1.64
CA ARG A 9 21.65 0.52 2.28
C ARG A 9 20.41 1.22 1.68
N TYR A 10 19.42 0.47 1.23
CA TYR A 10 18.19 1.00 0.63
C TYR A 10 16.89 0.46 1.24
N LEU A 11 16.91 -0.06 2.47
CA LEU A 11 15.73 -0.77 3.00
C LEU A 11 15.32 -0.57 4.47
N PRO A 12 15.73 0.50 5.20
CA PRO A 12 14.96 0.94 6.37
C PRO A 12 14.23 2.29 6.17
N ASP A 13 14.70 3.18 5.31
CA ASP A 13 14.12 4.53 5.21
C ASP A 13 12.77 4.58 4.48
N SER A 14 12.45 3.59 3.64
CA SER A 14 11.21 3.54 2.86
C SER A 14 10.04 2.86 3.58
N THR A 15 10.26 2.23 4.74
CA THR A 15 9.23 1.47 5.48
C THR A 15 8.62 2.22 6.66
N GLN A 16 9.22 3.35 7.06
CA GLN A 16 8.85 4.06 8.29
C GLN A 16 7.69 5.05 8.12
N GLN A 17 7.20 5.26 6.89
CA GLN A 17 6.09 6.17 6.59
C GLN A 17 4.93 5.51 5.82
N PHE A 18 4.82 4.18 5.85
CA PHE A 18 3.61 3.56 5.31
C PHE A 18 2.40 4.03 6.11
N GLN A 19 1.44 4.63 5.42
CA GLN A 19 0.17 5.04 6.00
C GLN A 19 -0.52 3.81 6.58
N GLU A 20 -1.16 3.95 7.74
CA GLU A 20 -2.02 2.90 8.29
C GLU A 20 -2.98 2.39 7.21
N PRO A 21 -3.26 1.08 7.13
CA PRO A 21 -4.09 0.51 6.08
C PRO A 21 -5.42 1.24 5.88
N GLU A 22 -6.04 1.72 6.95
CA GLU A 22 -7.28 2.49 6.95
C GLU A 22 -7.13 3.86 6.29
N ALA A 23 -5.98 4.52 6.45
CA ALA A 23 -5.69 5.80 5.82
C ALA A 23 -5.56 5.65 4.30
N LEU A 24 -4.97 4.54 3.82
CA LEU A 24 -4.92 4.26 2.39
C LEU A 24 -6.33 3.96 1.81
N VAL A 25 -7.20 3.29 2.57
CA VAL A 25 -8.62 3.11 2.17
C VAL A 25 -9.30 4.47 1.99
N GLU A 26 -9.05 5.43 2.88
CA GLU A 26 -9.65 6.75 2.77
C GLU A 26 -9.15 7.52 1.55
N ILE A 27 -7.86 7.42 1.25
CA ILE A 27 -7.30 7.99 0.01
C ILE A 27 -7.93 7.33 -1.22
N MET A 28 -8.11 6.01 -1.23
CA MET A 28 -8.78 5.30 -2.32
C MET A 28 -10.22 5.79 -2.50
N ARG A 29 -10.97 6.06 -1.42
CA ARG A 29 -12.32 6.66 -1.50
C ARG A 29 -12.27 8.06 -2.09
N GLN A 30 -11.34 8.90 -1.63
CA GLN A 30 -11.21 10.29 -2.09
C GLN A 30 -10.92 10.40 -3.59
N VAL A 31 -10.17 9.44 -4.15
CA VAL A 31 -9.89 9.39 -5.59
C VAL A 31 -10.94 8.62 -6.39
N GLY A 32 -12.04 8.21 -5.74
CA GLY A 32 -13.24 7.68 -6.41
C GLY A 32 -13.28 6.17 -6.59
N PHE A 33 -12.43 5.38 -5.93
CA PHE A 33 -12.65 3.93 -5.88
C PHE A 33 -13.85 3.59 -4.99
N VAL A 34 -14.54 2.51 -5.34
CA VAL A 34 -15.69 1.96 -4.60
C VAL A 34 -15.43 0.50 -4.23
N ASN A 35 -16.28 -0.05 -3.35
CA ASN A 35 -16.16 -1.44 -2.86
C ASN A 35 -14.75 -1.76 -2.33
N ILE A 36 -14.18 -0.82 -1.58
CA ILE A 36 -12.80 -0.92 -1.08
C ILE A 36 -12.76 -1.79 0.17
N HIS A 37 -11.87 -2.77 0.17
CA HIS A 37 -11.51 -3.55 1.36
C HIS A 37 -10.02 -3.83 1.35
N TYR A 38 -9.47 -4.15 2.52
CA TYR A 38 -8.09 -4.61 2.64
C TYR A 38 -8.02 -5.85 3.52
N LYS A 39 -6.91 -6.59 3.40
CA LYS A 39 -6.62 -7.72 4.27
C LYS A 39 -5.18 -7.65 4.75
N MET A 40 -5.00 -7.91 6.04
CA MET A 40 -3.69 -8.00 6.67
C MET A 40 -3.08 -9.39 6.51
N PHE A 41 -1.77 -9.41 6.32
CA PHE A 41 -0.93 -10.59 6.17
C PHE A 41 0.32 -10.44 7.03
N MET A 42 1.08 -11.54 7.19
CA MET A 42 2.35 -11.58 7.92
C MET A 42 2.31 -10.81 9.26
N PHE A 43 1.40 -11.21 10.15
CA PHE A 43 1.24 -10.61 11.47
C PHE A 43 1.03 -9.09 11.47
N GLY A 44 0.39 -8.55 10.43
CA GLY A 44 0.06 -7.12 10.34
C GLY A 44 1.13 -6.27 9.64
N THR A 45 2.17 -6.89 9.09
CA THR A 45 3.25 -6.16 8.40
C THR A 45 2.95 -5.88 6.92
N ILE A 46 1.97 -6.60 6.33
CA ILE A 46 1.53 -6.36 4.95
C ILE A 46 0.02 -6.19 4.91
N ALA A 47 -0.45 -5.16 4.21
CA ALA A 47 -1.84 -4.98 3.82
C ALA A 47 -1.98 -5.07 2.30
N ILE A 48 -2.96 -5.84 1.82
CA ILE A 48 -3.36 -5.82 0.40
C ILE A 48 -4.72 -5.13 0.29
N HIS A 49 -4.78 -4.02 -0.43
CA HIS A 49 -5.99 -3.25 -0.69
C HIS A 49 -6.57 -3.58 -2.06
N VAL A 50 -7.88 -3.74 -2.13
CA VAL A 50 -8.63 -4.00 -3.35
C VAL A 50 -9.77 -2.98 -3.42
N GLY A 51 -9.93 -2.34 -4.58
CA GLY A 51 -11.02 -1.41 -4.85
C GLY A 51 -11.41 -1.47 -6.33
N GLN A 52 -12.65 -1.10 -6.62
CA GLN A 52 -13.19 -1.09 -7.96
C GLN A 52 -13.29 0.35 -8.47
N LYS A 53 -12.84 0.59 -9.70
CA LYS A 53 -13.19 1.85 -10.37
C LYS A 53 -14.70 1.78 -10.68
N PRO A 54 -15.50 2.79 -10.30
CA PRO A 54 -16.90 2.82 -10.69
C PRO A 54 -16.98 2.68 -12.20
N GLY A 55 -17.80 1.75 -12.68
CA GLY A 55 -18.03 1.60 -14.11
C GLY A 55 -18.53 2.94 -14.67
N ASN A 56 -18.10 3.30 -15.87
CA ASN A 56 -18.70 4.41 -16.60
C ASN A 56 -20.15 4.02 -16.87
N GLY A 57 -21.07 4.36 -15.97
CA GLY A 57 -22.49 4.18 -16.20
C GLY A 57 -22.88 5.11 -17.34
N SER A 58 -22.89 4.60 -18.57
CA SER A 58 -23.74 5.11 -19.62
C SER A 58 -25.17 4.82 -19.19
N GLY A 59 -25.77 5.79 -18.49
CA GLY A 59 -27.19 5.91 -18.24
C GLY A 59 -27.63 7.29 -18.66
#